data_AF-A0A8J6M703-F1
#
_entry.id   AF-A0A8J6M703-F1
#
_cell.length_a   1.000
_cell.length_b   1.000
_cell.length_c   1.000
_cell.angle_alpha   90.00
_cell.angle_beta   90.00
_cell.angle_gamma   90.00
#
_symmetry.space_group_name_H-M   'P 1'
#
loop_
_entity.id
_entity.type
_entity.pdbx_description
1 polymer ?
#
loop_
_entity_poly.entity_id
_entity_poly.type
_entity_poly.pdbx_seq_one_letter_code
_entity_poly.pdbx_strand_id
1 'polypeptide(L)'
;MEVIKRYAIERSAKMKKTISAMLAAVLLLSLTACGGNNNNSDNNSSSAINADGSRETYVTFKVGTSHNAESFFYAGLAEFERLVEENTKGAVQVEVFADEALGTEGEMAEGVAMGTVDACLVGSSSVAKLDSNFNVFSLPYLFIDSDHVDAVFAGEPGQLFRDNIWNSNHVMILDYWDSGFRHYSTNKGEINGPEDMAGQLIRIPDNPIQAATAAALGASTAIKKSIWLVPTIL
;
A
#
# COMPACT_ATOMS: atom_id res chain seq x y z
N MET A 1 5.25 -17.66 -62.08
CA MET A 1 5.26 -17.97 -60.63
C MET A 1 6.67 -17.97 -60.02
N GLU A 2 7.74 -18.29 -60.78
CA GLU A 2 9.14 -18.21 -60.31
C GLU A 2 9.70 -16.79 -60.08
N VAL A 3 9.32 -15.82 -60.93
CA VAL A 3 9.82 -14.43 -60.82
C VAL A 3 9.40 -13.76 -59.50
N ILE A 4 8.17 -14.03 -59.04
CA ILE A 4 7.64 -13.50 -57.77
C ILE A 4 8.37 -14.12 -56.57
N LYS A 5 8.70 -15.42 -56.63
CA LYS A 5 9.47 -16.09 -55.57
C LYS A 5 10.90 -15.54 -55.47
N ARG A 6 11.57 -15.29 -56.60
CA ARG A 6 12.91 -14.67 -56.63
C ARG A 6 12.90 -13.26 -56.06
N TYR A 7 11.89 -12.45 -56.41
CA TYR A 7 11.74 -11.09 -55.89
C TYR A 7 11.49 -11.06 -54.37
N ALA A 8 10.68 -11.98 -53.85
CA ALA A 8 10.43 -12.08 -52.40
C ALA A 8 11.69 -12.51 -51.62
N ILE A 9 12.48 -13.43 -52.17
CA ILE A 9 13.73 -13.90 -51.54
C ILE A 9 14.77 -12.76 -51.50
N GLU A 10 14.98 -12.05 -52.61
CA GLU A 10 15.91 -10.90 -52.66
C GLU A 10 15.50 -9.76 -51.73
N ARG A 11 14.18 -9.46 -51.65
CA ARG A 11 13.65 -8.45 -50.72
C ARG A 11 13.84 -8.87 -49.26
N SER A 12 13.65 -10.15 -48.94
CA SER A 12 13.90 -10.66 -47.57
C SER A 12 15.37 -10.60 -47.18
N ALA A 13 16.28 -10.86 -48.13
CA ALA A 13 17.72 -10.81 -47.89
C ALA A 13 18.22 -9.36 -47.69
N LYS A 14 17.70 -8.40 -48.47
CA LYS A 14 17.98 -6.98 -48.28
C LYS A 14 17.41 -6.46 -46.96
N MET A 15 16.18 -6.85 -46.60
CA MET A 15 15.53 -6.45 -45.35
C MET A 15 16.26 -7.00 -44.11
N LYS A 16 16.74 -8.25 -44.14
CA LYS A 16 17.54 -8.83 -43.05
C LYS A 16 18.90 -8.14 -42.90
N LYS A 17 19.54 -7.74 -44.01
CA LYS A 17 20.80 -6.96 -43.98
C LYS A 17 20.60 -5.54 -43.44
N THR A 18 19.50 -4.87 -43.78
CA THR A 18 19.21 -3.53 -43.24
C THR A 18 18.80 -3.57 -41.77
N ILE A 19 18.06 -4.59 -41.33
CA ILE A 19 17.70 -4.78 -39.91
C ILE A 19 18.95 -5.09 -39.08
N SER A 20 19.85 -5.95 -39.58
CA SER A 20 21.12 -6.24 -38.89
C SER A 20 22.03 -5.01 -38.78
N ALA A 21 22.10 -4.18 -39.83
CA ALA A 21 22.85 -2.92 -39.81
C ALA A 21 22.25 -1.88 -38.85
N MET A 22 20.91 -1.80 -38.74
CA MET A 22 20.25 -0.94 -37.76
C MET A 22 20.46 -1.43 -36.32
N LEU A 23 20.43 -2.74 -36.07
CA LEU A 23 20.66 -3.31 -34.74
C LEU A 23 22.10 -3.07 -34.25
N ALA A 24 23.09 -3.16 -35.16
CA ALA A 24 24.48 -2.85 -34.85
C ALA A 24 24.72 -1.35 -34.55
N ALA A 25 24.00 -0.45 -35.24
CA ALA A 25 24.08 0.99 -34.97
C ALA A 25 23.47 1.37 -33.61
N VAL A 26 22.40 0.70 -33.19
CA VAL A 26 21.78 0.89 -31.87
C VAL A 26 22.69 0.37 -30.74
N LEU A 27 23.43 -0.73 -30.97
CA LEU A 27 24.42 -1.24 -30.01
C LEU A 27 25.66 -0.33 -29.85
N LEU A 28 25.97 0.52 -30.82
CA LEU A 28 27.10 1.46 -30.73
C LEU A 28 26.70 2.77 -30.02
N LEU A 29 25.41 3.08 -29.94
CA LEU A 29 24.88 4.24 -29.21
C LEU A 29 24.66 3.95 -27.71
N SER A 30 24.70 2.69 -27.29
CA SER A 30 24.55 2.30 -25.87
C SER A 30 25.87 2.30 -25.07
N LEU A 31 27.03 2.56 -25.68
CA LEU A 31 28.32 2.61 -24.98
C LEU A 31 28.78 4.02 -24.55
N THR A 32 27.98 5.07 -24.76
CA THR A 32 28.30 6.44 -24.31
C THR A 32 27.36 6.96 -23.21
N ALA A 33 26.57 6.08 -22.58
CA ALA A 33 25.67 6.44 -21.48
C ALA A 33 26.18 6.06 -20.08
N CYS A 34 27.39 5.50 -19.95
CA CYS A 34 28.05 5.31 -18.66
C CYS A 34 28.85 6.55 -18.27
N GLY A 35 28.13 7.64 -18.00
CA GLY A 35 28.63 8.87 -17.37
C GLY A 35 27.71 9.34 -16.25
N GLY A 36 26.85 8.47 -15.73
CA GLY A 36 26.00 8.69 -14.57
C GLY A 36 26.23 7.56 -13.58
N ASN A 37 26.73 7.90 -12.40
CA ASN A 37 26.95 7.00 -11.27
C ASN A 37 25.59 6.52 -10.72
N ASN A 38 24.90 5.66 -11.47
CA ASN A 38 23.76 4.89 -11.00
C ASN A 38 24.27 3.69 -10.23
N ASN A 39 24.66 3.94 -8.98
CA ASN A 39 24.57 2.93 -7.95
C ASN A 39 23.07 2.71 -7.68
N ASN A 40 22.45 1.84 -8.49
CA ASN A 40 21.25 1.14 -8.05
C ASN A 40 21.72 0.10 -7.03
N SER A 41 22.00 0.58 -5.83
CA SER A 41 22.04 -0.22 -4.63
C SER A 41 20.90 0.29 -3.78
N ASP A 42 19.98 -0.61 -3.43
CA ASP A 42 18.97 -0.48 -2.40
C ASP A 42 19.64 -0.21 -1.05
N ASN A 43 20.26 0.96 -0.93
CA ASN A 43 20.85 1.43 0.30
C ASN A 43 19.89 2.47 0.84
N ASN A 44 19.04 2.05 1.77
CA ASN A 44 18.28 2.92 2.65
C ASN A 44 19.18 3.85 3.49
N SER A 45 20.49 3.85 3.28
CA SER A 45 21.47 4.73 3.93
C SER A 45 21.80 5.92 3.02
N SER A 46 21.28 7.08 3.40
CA SER A 46 21.55 8.36 2.75
C SER A 46 22.61 9.11 3.55
N SER A 47 23.45 9.92 2.88
CA SER A 47 24.47 10.73 3.55
C SER A 47 24.28 12.21 3.21
N ALA A 48 24.09 13.04 4.22
CA ALA A 48 24.21 14.49 4.10
C ALA A 48 25.63 14.93 4.47
N ILE A 49 26.15 15.95 3.77
CA ILE A 49 27.44 16.57 4.13
C ILE A 49 27.13 17.87 4.87
N ASN A 50 27.57 17.95 6.12
CA ASN A 50 27.45 19.15 6.94
C ASN A 50 28.40 20.26 6.45
N ALA A 51 28.10 21.50 6.83
CA ALA A 51 28.91 22.67 6.45
C ALA A 51 30.37 22.61 6.96
N ASP A 52 30.67 21.76 7.94
CA ASP A 52 32.01 21.51 8.47
C ASP A 52 32.75 20.34 7.76
N GLY A 53 32.12 19.71 6.75
CA GLY A 53 32.67 18.59 6.01
C GLY A 53 32.47 17.21 6.67
N SER A 54 31.80 17.12 7.82
CA SER A 54 31.38 15.84 8.40
C SER A 54 30.25 15.20 7.59
N ARG A 55 30.27 13.86 7.49
CA ARG A 55 29.21 13.07 6.86
C ARG A 55 28.30 12.53 7.93
N GLU A 56 27.04 12.93 7.88
CA GLU A 56 25.99 12.33 8.69
C GLU A 56 25.31 11.26 7.85
N THR A 57 25.48 10.01 8.25
CA THR A 57 24.82 8.86 7.61
C THR A 57 23.55 8.59 8.38
N TYR A 58 22.42 8.56 7.67
CA TYR A 58 21.12 8.24 8.24
C TYR A 58 20.44 7.15 7.42
N VAL A 59 19.52 6.45 8.07
CA VAL A 59 18.64 5.49 7.41
C VAL A 59 17.32 6.16 7.09
N THR A 60 16.87 6.11 5.84
CA THR A 60 15.51 6.51 5.48
C THR A 60 14.55 5.37 5.80
N PHE A 61 13.43 5.68 6.45
CA PHE A 61 12.39 4.74 6.82
C PHE A 61 11.07 5.19 6.19
N LYS A 62 10.64 4.50 5.12
CA LYS A 62 9.49 4.89 4.31
C LYS A 62 8.19 4.34 4.89
N VAL A 63 7.24 5.22 5.17
CA VAL A 63 5.94 4.85 5.75
C VAL A 63 4.81 5.22 4.78
N GLY A 64 4.06 4.23 4.31
CA GLY A 64 2.91 4.44 3.43
C GLY A 64 1.57 4.52 4.16
N THR A 65 0.65 5.34 3.68
CA THR A 65 -0.76 5.34 4.14
C THR A 65 -1.74 5.67 3.01
N SER A 66 -2.97 5.15 3.12
CA SER A 66 -4.06 5.48 2.19
C SER A 66 -4.72 6.81 2.48
N HIS A 67 -4.50 7.36 3.69
CA HIS A 67 -5.11 8.62 4.12
C HIS A 67 -4.41 9.84 3.52
N ASN A 68 -5.15 10.94 3.37
CA ASN A 68 -4.59 12.21 2.89
C ASN A 68 -3.82 12.95 3.99
N ALA A 69 -3.07 13.97 3.55
CA ALA A 69 -2.28 14.83 4.42
C ALA A 69 -3.10 15.65 5.45
N GLU A 70 -4.42 15.76 5.29
CA GLU A 70 -5.31 16.48 6.21
C GLU A 70 -5.92 15.56 7.31
N SER A 71 -5.71 14.24 7.20
CA SER A 71 -6.27 13.28 8.13
C SER A 71 -5.56 13.28 9.48
N PHE A 72 -6.28 12.90 10.54
CA PHE A 72 -5.67 12.70 11.86
C PHE A 72 -4.62 11.57 11.86
N PHE A 73 -4.76 10.59 10.97
CA PHE A 73 -3.77 9.54 10.75
C PHE A 73 -2.45 10.11 10.22
N TYR A 74 -2.50 11.00 9.23
CA TYR A 74 -1.31 11.67 8.73
C TYR A 74 -0.68 12.57 9.79
N ALA A 75 -1.49 13.32 10.55
CA ALA A 75 -0.99 14.13 11.66
C ALA A 75 -0.25 13.28 12.71
N GLY A 76 -0.76 12.08 13.03
CA GLY A 76 -0.06 11.15 13.91
C GLY A 76 1.23 10.60 13.30
N LEU A 77 1.25 10.29 12.00
CA LEU A 77 2.47 9.85 11.31
C LEU A 77 3.54 10.94 11.25
N ALA A 78 3.14 12.20 11.08
CA ALA A 78 4.05 13.35 11.15
C ALA A 78 4.65 13.51 12.57
N GLU A 79 3.88 13.25 13.62
CA GLU A 79 4.42 13.22 14.99
C GLU A 79 5.33 12.02 15.23
N PHE A 80 5.00 10.86 14.64
CA PHE A 80 5.89 9.68 14.65
C PHE A 80 7.23 9.99 13.97
N GLU A 81 7.22 10.63 12.79
CA GLU A 81 8.43 11.11 12.10
C GLU A 81 9.27 12.00 13.02
N ARG A 82 8.66 13.06 13.57
CA ARG A 82 9.32 14.00 14.48
C ARG A 82 9.96 13.30 15.68
N LEU A 83 9.22 12.40 16.33
CA LEU A 83 9.69 11.67 17.50
C LEU A 83 10.80 10.69 17.16
N VAL A 84 10.73 9.97 16.03
CA VAL A 84 11.79 9.05 15.62
C VAL A 84 13.08 9.80 15.32
N GLU A 85 13.00 10.90 14.57
CA GLU A 85 14.16 11.71 14.23
C GLU A 85 14.79 12.36 15.47
N GLU A 86 13.98 12.89 16.38
CA GLU A 86 14.47 13.47 17.64
C GLU A 86 15.16 12.40 18.52
N ASN A 87 14.50 11.27 18.74
CA ASN A 87 15.01 10.23 19.63
C ASN A 87 16.22 9.49 19.05
N THR A 88 16.33 9.41 17.72
CA THR A 88 17.48 8.81 17.03
C THR A 88 18.58 9.82 16.73
N LYS A 89 18.39 11.10 17.09
CA LYS A 89 19.30 12.20 16.77
C LYS A 89 19.63 12.26 15.27
N GLY A 90 18.59 12.12 14.45
CA GLY A 90 18.69 12.14 12.99
C GLY A 90 19.23 10.87 12.35
N ALA A 91 19.63 9.84 13.12
CA ALA A 91 20.15 8.59 12.56
C ALA A 91 19.09 7.80 11.76
N VAL A 92 17.81 8.02 12.06
CA VAL A 92 16.67 7.53 11.26
C VAL A 92 15.85 8.73 10.83
N GLN A 93 15.64 8.87 9.52
CA GLN A 93 14.77 9.87 8.90
C GLN A 93 13.51 9.16 8.41
N VAL A 94 12.33 9.66 8.78
CA VAL A 94 11.06 9.03 8.37
C VAL A 94 10.48 9.79 7.20
N GLU A 95 10.07 9.08 6.15
CA GLU A 95 9.41 9.70 5.00
C GLU A 95 7.98 9.14 4.88
N VAL A 96 6.99 10.01 5.09
CA VAL A 96 5.57 9.64 5.05
C VAL A 96 4.97 9.85 3.66
N PHE A 97 4.49 8.78 3.05
CA PHE A 97 3.82 8.77 1.75
C PHE A 97 2.31 8.63 1.92
N ALA A 98 1.59 9.74 1.75
CA ALA A 98 0.13 9.81 1.83
C ALA A 98 -0.57 9.39 0.53
N ASP A 99 -1.91 9.40 0.54
CA ASP A 99 -2.76 9.32 -0.65
C ASP A 99 -2.51 8.06 -1.52
N GLU A 100 -2.19 6.92 -0.90
CA GLU A 100 -1.86 5.67 -1.60
C GLU A 100 -0.64 5.82 -2.55
N ALA A 101 0.29 6.75 -2.29
CA ALA A 101 1.45 6.99 -3.16
C ALA A 101 2.41 5.79 -3.28
N LEU A 102 2.38 4.87 -2.30
CA LEU A 102 3.11 3.59 -2.35
C LEU A 102 2.23 2.39 -2.76
N GLY A 103 1.00 2.64 -3.21
CA GLY A 103 0.03 1.62 -3.60
C GLY A 103 -1.19 1.61 -2.68
N THR A 104 -2.16 0.74 -3.02
CA THR A 104 -3.34 0.50 -2.19
C THR A 104 -2.94 -0.13 -0.86
N GLU A 105 -3.80 -0.07 0.15
CA GLU A 105 -3.47 -0.62 1.48
C GLU A 105 -3.03 -2.09 1.48
N GLY A 106 -3.65 -2.92 0.63
CA GLY A 106 -3.26 -4.32 0.51
C GLY A 106 -1.88 -4.49 -0.13
N GLU A 107 -1.58 -3.70 -1.16
CA GLU A 107 -0.27 -3.71 -1.83
C GLU A 107 0.83 -3.20 -0.89
N MET A 108 0.54 -2.19 -0.06
CA MET A 108 1.48 -1.72 0.96
C MET A 108 1.75 -2.79 2.03
N ALA A 109 0.71 -3.49 2.52
CA ALA A 109 0.90 -4.59 3.47
C ALA A 109 1.77 -5.73 2.88
N GLU A 110 1.49 -6.15 1.65
CA GLU A 110 2.33 -7.11 0.91
C GLU A 110 3.75 -6.59 0.70
N GLY A 111 3.90 -5.30 0.39
CA GLY A 111 5.18 -4.63 0.24
C GLY A 111 6.03 -4.64 1.51
N VAL A 112 5.41 -4.50 2.69
CA VAL A 112 6.09 -4.65 3.98
C VAL A 112 6.56 -6.09 4.19
N ALA A 113 5.71 -7.09 3.92
CA ALA A 113 6.11 -8.50 4.02
C ALA A 113 7.25 -8.89 3.05
N MET A 114 7.31 -8.24 1.89
CA MET A 114 8.40 -8.42 0.91
C MET A 114 9.65 -7.57 1.21
N GLY A 115 9.57 -6.61 2.13
CA GLY A 115 10.64 -5.65 2.43
C GLY A 115 10.85 -4.58 1.35
N THR A 116 9.88 -4.35 0.46
CA THR A 116 9.93 -3.28 -0.55
C THR A 116 9.36 -1.95 -0.04
N VAL A 117 8.60 -1.99 1.06
CA VAL A 117 8.11 -0.83 1.83
C VAL A 117 8.52 -1.06 3.29
N ASP A 118 9.07 -0.05 3.97
CA ASP A 118 9.59 -0.26 5.33
C ASP A 118 8.47 -0.39 6.38
N ALA A 119 7.43 0.44 6.26
CA ALA A 119 6.23 0.34 7.08
C ALA A 119 4.99 0.92 6.39
N CYS A 120 3.81 0.59 6.90
CA CYS A 120 2.56 1.19 6.45
C CYS A 120 1.53 1.30 7.57
N LEU A 121 0.69 2.33 7.51
CA LEU A 121 -0.52 2.48 8.32
C LEU A 121 -1.74 2.13 7.45
N VAL A 122 -2.34 0.97 7.72
CA VAL A 122 -3.41 0.37 6.91
C VAL A 122 -4.49 -0.26 7.79
N GLY A 123 -5.68 -0.46 7.24
CA GLY A 123 -6.77 -1.13 7.96
C GLY A 123 -6.53 -2.64 8.16
N SER A 124 -7.16 -3.21 9.19
CA SER A 124 -7.07 -4.65 9.51
C SER A 124 -7.51 -5.56 8.36
N SER A 125 -8.46 -5.11 7.53
CA SER A 125 -8.88 -5.85 6.32
C SER A 125 -7.75 -6.02 5.30
N SER A 126 -6.82 -5.07 5.23
CA SER A 126 -5.67 -5.13 4.34
C SER A 126 -4.60 -6.06 4.89
N VAL A 127 -4.37 -6.05 6.20
CA VAL A 127 -3.51 -7.01 6.92
C VAL A 127 -4.05 -8.44 6.79
N ALA A 128 -5.38 -8.60 6.68
CA ALA A 128 -6.01 -9.91 6.52
C ALA A 128 -5.63 -10.67 5.23
N LYS A 129 -4.97 -9.99 4.27
CA LYS A 129 -4.36 -10.62 3.09
C LYS A 129 -3.10 -11.42 3.43
N LEU A 130 -2.39 -11.02 4.49
CA LEU A 130 -1.19 -11.70 5.00
C LEU A 130 -1.55 -12.74 6.06
N ASP A 131 -2.45 -12.38 6.98
CA ASP A 131 -2.97 -13.29 8.01
C ASP A 131 -4.49 -13.15 8.12
N SER A 132 -5.19 -14.15 7.59
CA SER A 132 -6.66 -14.16 7.55
C SER A 132 -7.34 -14.06 8.92
N ASN A 133 -6.64 -14.32 10.03
CA ASN A 133 -7.19 -14.16 11.38
C ASN A 133 -7.61 -12.71 11.66
N PHE A 134 -6.97 -11.72 11.04
CA PHE A 134 -7.33 -10.30 11.19
C PHE A 134 -8.74 -9.98 10.69
N ASN A 135 -9.36 -10.87 9.90
CA ASN A 135 -10.77 -10.73 9.53
C ASN A 135 -11.69 -10.73 10.75
N VAL A 136 -11.30 -11.31 11.89
CA VAL A 136 -12.13 -11.30 13.10
C VAL A 136 -12.54 -9.88 13.50
N PHE A 137 -11.67 -8.89 13.29
CA PHE A 137 -11.93 -7.49 13.61
C PHE A 137 -12.95 -6.82 12.69
N SER A 138 -13.38 -7.51 11.62
CA SER A 138 -14.47 -7.07 10.75
C SER A 138 -15.83 -7.64 11.15
N LEU A 139 -15.90 -8.44 12.23
CA LEU A 139 -17.18 -8.90 12.76
C LEU A 139 -18.02 -7.73 13.28
N PRO A 140 -19.31 -7.66 12.91
CA PRO A 140 -20.18 -6.60 13.38
C PRO A 140 -20.41 -6.72 14.89
N TYR A 141 -20.40 -5.59 15.60
CA TYR A 141 -20.66 -5.50 17.03
C TYR A 141 -19.70 -6.31 17.92
N LEU A 142 -18.49 -6.62 17.44
CA LEU A 142 -17.46 -7.31 18.22
C LEU A 142 -17.01 -6.49 19.44
N PHE A 143 -16.82 -5.19 19.23
CA PHE A 143 -16.41 -4.23 20.25
C PHE A 143 -17.61 -3.45 20.76
N ILE A 144 -17.57 -3.07 22.04
CA ILE A 144 -18.68 -2.41 22.74
C ILE A 144 -18.50 -0.90 22.70
N ASP A 145 -17.29 -0.45 23.03
CA ASP A 145 -16.86 0.94 23.08
C ASP A 145 -15.33 1.00 22.86
N SER A 146 -14.79 2.22 22.80
CA SER A 146 -13.35 2.44 22.58
C SER A 146 -12.49 1.91 23.73
N ASP A 147 -12.95 1.96 24.98
CA ASP A 147 -12.22 1.41 26.13
C ASP A 147 -12.06 -0.12 26.00
N HIS A 148 -13.09 -0.81 25.50
CA HIS A 148 -13.01 -2.24 25.21
C HIS A 148 -12.03 -2.54 24.05
N VAL A 149 -11.99 -1.70 23.01
CA VAL A 149 -11.00 -1.81 21.92
C VAL A 149 -9.59 -1.73 22.49
N ASP A 150 -9.31 -0.69 23.27
CA ASP A 150 -7.99 -0.45 23.87
C ASP A 150 -7.57 -1.62 24.77
N ALA A 151 -8.47 -2.11 25.62
CA ALA A 151 -8.20 -3.24 26.51
C ALA A 151 -7.87 -4.54 25.75
N VAL A 152 -8.53 -4.80 24.62
CA VAL A 152 -8.30 -5.99 23.80
C VAL A 152 -6.94 -5.92 23.10
N PHE A 153 -6.62 -4.78 22.50
CA PHE A 153 -5.37 -4.60 21.75
C PHE A 153 -4.13 -4.41 22.64
N ALA A 154 -4.31 -3.92 23.87
CA ALA A 154 -3.26 -3.89 24.90
C ALA A 154 -3.10 -5.23 25.64
N GLY A 155 -4.08 -6.12 25.55
CA GLY A 155 -4.12 -7.40 26.26
C GLY A 155 -3.54 -8.58 25.48
N GLU A 156 -3.81 -9.79 26.00
CA GLU A 156 -3.43 -11.07 25.39
C GLU A 156 -3.89 -11.21 23.93
N PRO A 157 -5.12 -10.80 23.54
CA PRO A 157 -5.53 -10.90 22.14
C PRO A 157 -4.63 -10.08 21.21
N GLY A 158 -4.35 -8.82 21.56
CA GLY A 158 -3.44 -7.97 20.79
C GLY A 158 -2.07 -8.62 20.61
N GLN A 159 -1.46 -9.12 21.69
CA GLN A 159 -0.17 -9.80 21.62
C GLN A 159 -0.21 -11.05 20.73
N LEU A 160 -1.26 -11.87 20.84
CA LEU A 160 -1.45 -13.05 20.01
C LEU A 160 -1.44 -12.70 18.52
N PHE A 161 -2.10 -11.61 18.12
CA PHE A 161 -2.09 -11.15 16.72
C PHE A 161 -0.72 -10.66 16.26
N ARG A 162 0.04 -9.97 17.12
CA ARG A 162 1.42 -9.55 16.81
C ARG A 162 2.32 -10.76 16.61
N ASP A 163 2.24 -11.75 17.50
CA ASP A 163 3.06 -12.95 17.44
C ASP A 163 2.74 -13.79 16.20
N ASN A 164 1.45 -13.96 15.89
CA ASN A 164 1.03 -14.75 14.73
C ASN A 164 1.56 -14.18 13.43
N ILE A 165 1.35 -12.88 13.18
CA ILE A 165 1.78 -12.26 11.92
C ILE A 165 3.31 -12.16 11.81
N TRP A 166 4.00 -11.97 12.93
CA TRP A 166 5.46 -12.04 12.98
C TRP A 166 5.97 -13.42 12.59
N ASN A 167 5.39 -14.48 13.16
CA ASN A 167 5.82 -15.85 12.91
C ASN A 167 5.49 -16.33 11.50
N SER A 168 4.39 -15.87 10.90
CA SER A 168 3.95 -16.32 9.58
C SER A 168 4.50 -15.49 8.43
N ASN A 169 4.65 -14.17 8.61
CA ASN A 169 4.98 -13.22 7.54
C ASN A 169 6.18 -12.32 7.85
N HIS A 170 6.80 -12.44 9.04
CA HIS A 170 7.89 -11.56 9.48
C HIS A 170 7.52 -10.07 9.47
N VAL A 171 6.24 -9.77 9.64
CA VAL A 171 5.73 -8.40 9.77
C VAL A 171 5.63 -8.04 11.24
N MET A 172 6.26 -6.93 11.62
CA MET A 172 6.17 -6.40 12.97
C MET A 172 5.08 -5.33 13.04
N ILE A 173 4.06 -5.57 13.86
CA ILE A 173 3.09 -4.53 14.20
C ILE A 173 3.74 -3.64 15.25
N LEU A 174 3.93 -2.36 14.91
CA LEU A 174 4.45 -1.35 15.83
C LEU A 174 3.37 -0.91 16.82
N ASP A 175 2.17 -0.61 16.33
CA ASP A 175 1.05 -0.20 17.16
C ASP A 175 -0.32 -0.46 16.52
N TYR A 176 -1.38 -0.41 17.32
CA TYR A 176 -2.77 -0.45 16.87
C TYR A 176 -3.40 0.93 16.99
N TRP A 177 -4.02 1.41 15.92
CA TRP A 177 -4.62 2.75 15.87
C TRP A 177 -6.13 2.62 15.71
N ASP A 178 -6.86 3.48 16.41
CA ASP A 178 -8.32 3.53 16.33
C ASP A 178 -8.79 4.58 15.30
N SER A 179 -9.78 4.18 14.49
CA SER A 179 -10.50 5.03 13.54
C SER A 179 -11.90 5.42 14.03
N GLY A 180 -12.31 4.92 15.19
CA GLY A 180 -13.68 4.90 15.67
C GLY A 180 -14.53 3.82 14.99
N PHE A 181 -15.83 3.84 15.32
CA PHE A 181 -16.79 2.86 14.84
C PHE A 181 -17.30 3.19 13.43
N ARG A 182 -17.52 2.14 12.62
CA ARG A 182 -18.03 2.28 11.26
C ARG A 182 -19.55 2.45 11.25
N HIS A 183 -20.00 3.42 10.47
CA HIS A 183 -21.42 3.67 10.20
C HIS A 183 -21.71 3.55 8.70
N TYR A 184 -22.91 3.12 8.36
CA TYR A 184 -23.40 3.19 6.99
C TYR A 184 -23.91 4.59 6.68
N SER A 185 -23.60 5.09 5.48
CA SER A 185 -24.08 6.36 4.97
C SER A 185 -24.58 6.18 3.54
N THR A 186 -25.64 6.91 3.17
CA THR A 186 -26.24 6.84 1.83
C THR A 186 -26.75 8.21 1.40
N ASN A 187 -26.89 8.41 0.09
CA ASN A 187 -27.56 9.57 -0.50
C ASN A 187 -29.08 9.38 -0.64
N LYS A 188 -29.63 8.23 -0.19
CA LYS A 188 -31.06 7.87 -0.35
C LYS A 188 -31.95 8.22 0.83
N GLY A 189 -31.40 8.79 1.89
CA GLY A 189 -32.13 9.15 3.10
C GLY A 189 -31.47 8.61 4.36
N GLU A 190 -32.18 8.71 5.48
CA GLU A 190 -31.74 8.15 6.77
C GLU A 190 -31.82 6.62 6.75
N ILE A 191 -30.95 5.99 7.54
CA ILE A 191 -30.96 4.54 7.79
C ILE A 191 -31.26 4.36 9.28
N ASN A 192 -32.49 3.97 9.60
CA ASN A 192 -32.95 3.75 10.97
C ASN A 192 -33.06 2.25 11.31
N GLY A 193 -33.10 1.39 10.30
CA GLY A 193 -33.13 -0.06 10.46
C GLY A 193 -32.65 -0.83 9.23
N PRO A 194 -32.51 -2.17 9.32
CA PRO A 194 -32.14 -3.02 8.19
C PRO A 194 -33.08 -2.91 6.99
N GLU A 195 -34.36 -2.63 7.21
CA GLU A 195 -35.35 -2.41 6.15
C GLU A 195 -34.96 -1.27 5.20
N ASP A 196 -34.31 -0.22 5.71
CA ASP A 196 -33.87 0.91 4.90
C ASP A 196 -32.68 0.55 4.01
N MET A 197 -31.93 -0.50 4.35
CA MET A 197 -30.76 -0.97 3.59
C MET A 197 -31.16 -1.83 2.37
N ALA A 198 -32.42 -2.27 2.28
CA ALA A 198 -32.88 -3.20 1.26
C ALA A 198 -32.63 -2.69 -0.18
N GLY A 199 -31.83 -3.44 -0.94
CA GLY A 199 -31.50 -3.12 -2.33
C GLY A 199 -30.58 -1.93 -2.54
N GLN A 200 -30.15 -1.23 -1.48
CA GLN A 200 -29.19 -0.13 -1.60
C GLN A 200 -27.82 -0.65 -2.04
N LEU A 201 -27.16 0.05 -2.97
CA LEU A 201 -25.80 -0.26 -3.35
C LEU A 201 -24.82 0.41 -2.39
N ILE A 202 -24.18 -0.37 -1.52
CA ILE A 202 -23.24 0.11 -0.52
C ILE A 202 -21.82 -0.28 -0.92
N ARG A 203 -20.90 0.69 -0.92
CA ARG A 203 -19.47 0.43 -1.11
C ARG A 203 -18.89 -0.19 0.16
N ILE A 204 -18.19 -1.31 0.00
CA ILE A 204 -17.52 -2.02 1.09
C ILE A 204 -16.02 -2.14 0.76
N PRO A 205 -15.11 -2.07 1.75
CA PRO A 205 -13.72 -2.48 1.58
C PRO A 205 -13.59 -3.92 1.03
N ASP A 206 -12.39 -4.31 0.62
CA ASP A 206 -12.08 -5.68 0.18
C ASP A 206 -12.07 -6.66 1.39
N ASN A 207 -13.22 -6.86 2.01
CA ASN A 207 -13.41 -7.70 3.18
C ASN A 207 -14.70 -8.53 3.08
N PRO A 208 -14.61 -9.87 3.08
CA PRO A 208 -15.76 -10.73 2.88
C PRO A 208 -16.77 -10.69 4.03
N ILE A 209 -16.33 -10.42 5.26
CA ILE A 209 -17.22 -10.36 6.43
C ILE A 209 -18.06 -9.08 6.40
N GLN A 210 -17.47 -7.94 6.03
CA GLN A 210 -18.23 -6.70 5.86
C GLN A 210 -19.23 -6.81 4.70
N ALA A 211 -18.84 -7.48 3.60
CA ALA A 211 -19.74 -7.72 2.47
C ALA A 211 -20.91 -8.63 2.88
N ALA A 212 -20.64 -9.72 3.60
CA ALA A 212 -21.66 -10.61 4.13
C ALA A 212 -22.60 -9.89 5.12
N THR A 213 -22.06 -9.01 5.97
CA THR A 213 -22.85 -8.21 6.92
C THR A 213 -23.80 -7.27 6.19
N ALA A 214 -23.31 -6.52 5.20
CA ALA A 214 -24.15 -5.63 4.40
C ALA A 214 -25.24 -6.40 3.63
N ALA A 215 -24.89 -7.56 3.04
CA ALA A 215 -25.85 -8.43 2.37
C ALA A 215 -26.90 -9.00 3.33
N ALA A 216 -26.51 -9.37 4.55
CA ALA A 216 -27.44 -9.84 5.59
C ALA A 216 -28.41 -8.74 6.04
N LEU A 217 -28.00 -7.47 5.95
CA LEU A 217 -28.87 -6.30 6.15
C LEU A 217 -29.72 -5.97 4.90
N GLY A 218 -29.61 -6.72 3.81
CA GLY A 218 -30.41 -6.54 2.60
C GLY A 218 -29.80 -5.64 1.53
N ALA A 219 -28.59 -5.11 1.75
CA ALA A 219 -27.90 -4.26 0.78
C ALA A 219 -27.23 -5.08 -0.33
N SER A 220 -27.06 -4.45 -1.49
CA SER A 220 -26.15 -4.91 -2.55
C SER A 220 -24.76 -4.31 -2.33
N THR A 221 -23.69 -5.07 -2.56
CA THR A 221 -22.32 -4.64 -2.22
C THR A 221 -21.49 -4.33 -3.46
N ALA A 222 -20.82 -3.19 -3.46
CA ALA A 222 -19.74 -2.89 -4.40
C ALA A 222 -18.39 -2.92 -3.67
N ILE A 223 -17.56 -3.93 -3.94
CA ILE A 223 -16.22 -4.04 -3.36
C ILE A 223 -15.28 -3.09 -4.08
N LYS A 224 -14.55 -2.25 -3.33
CA LYS A 224 -13.51 -1.37 -3.89
C LYS A 224 -12.20 -1.51 -3.12
N LYS A 225 -11.12 -1.71 -3.87
CA LYS A 225 -9.75 -1.89 -3.35
C LYS A 225 -9.10 -0.59 -2.87
N SER A 226 -9.33 0.52 -3.57
CA SER A 226 -8.82 1.84 -3.20
C SER A 226 -9.90 2.68 -2.51
N ILE A 227 -9.52 3.40 -1.46
CA ILE A 227 -10.42 4.34 -0.76
C ILE A 227 -10.71 5.58 -1.62
N TRP A 228 -9.80 5.97 -2.50
CA TRP A 228 -9.96 7.14 -3.36
C TRP A 228 -10.92 6.95 -4.53
N LEU A 229 -11.33 5.72 -4.80
CA LEU A 229 -12.36 5.44 -5.81
C LEU A 229 -13.79 5.60 -5.26
N VAL A 230 -13.99 6.06 -4.01
CA VAL A 230 -15.35 6.38 -3.48
C VAL A 230 -16.10 7.52 -4.20
N PRO A 231 -15.50 8.62 -4.71
CA PRO A 231 -16.19 9.89 -4.91
C PRO A 231 -17.20 9.93 -6.07
N THR A 232 -17.63 8.78 -6.58
CA THR A 232 -18.55 8.69 -7.73
C THR A 232 -19.76 7.74 -7.50
N ILE A 233 -20.00 7.28 -6.26
CA ILE A 233 -21.22 6.51 -5.93
C ILE A 233 -21.98 7.17 -4.76
N LEU A 234 -22.04 8.50 -4.78
CA LEU A 234 -23.01 9.31 -4.06
C LEU A 234 -23.76 10.19 -5.06
#